data_AF-A0A936EEN5-F1
#
_entry.id   AF-A0A936EEN5-F1
#
_cell.length_a   1.000
_cell.length_b   1.000
_cell.length_c   1.000
_cell.angle_alpha   90.00
_cell.angle_beta   90.00
_cell.angle_gamma   90.00
#
_symmetry.space_group_name_H-M   'P 1'
#
loop_
_entity.id
_entity.type
_entity.pdbx_description
1 polymer ?
#
loop_
_entity_poly.entity_id
_entity_poly.type
_entity_poly.pdbx_seq_one_letter_code
_entity_poly.pdbx_strand_id
1 'polypeptide(L)'
;MLKTDLALLRERAFHHFSRCSMRVRGILKLRRKIDGRSDSNLIWRVYDWLLVPLSMWPIDIDGLAGHVADEIDGGRVLDEDLRLLIWFLGDPPTAEAQRAVGAFEHEVESGQYEKLLRQPEKFREREAVLEGDSDLARAWTRIKQSYEPTRYQNKRGVIRRRMSEERNFRRGWTFKWKAKKDRFLALFDAMCYRWCLYGMEGDKPLGMKLSVNPTPYGTLIMIPGRWSLDCRRDVDWKMIGRLHRAHGAARQGPKLSMAHVEMHQEGIRAEALCREGRLAGLRGERLTDYVLDEMGKDPGTDPSWLKRRLKLIRKPTA
;
A
#
# COMPACT_ATOMS: atom_id res chain seq x y z
N MET A 1 6.07 17.96 -21.80
CA MET A 1 6.67 16.66 -21.44
C MET A 1 7.71 16.87 -20.35
N LEU A 2 9.02 16.97 -20.62
CA LEU A 2 10.07 16.96 -19.58
C LEU A 2 9.78 17.83 -18.33
N LYS A 3 9.34 19.08 -18.49
CA LYS A 3 9.02 19.96 -17.34
C LYS A 3 7.90 19.38 -16.47
N THR A 4 6.86 18.86 -17.09
CA THR A 4 5.71 18.21 -16.42
C THR A 4 6.14 16.93 -15.71
N ASP A 5 6.92 16.09 -16.39
CA ASP A 5 7.34 14.79 -15.83
C ASP A 5 8.30 14.97 -14.65
N LEU A 6 9.21 15.96 -14.75
CA LEU A 6 10.06 16.36 -13.63
C LEU A 6 9.29 16.99 -12.47
N ALA A 7 8.19 17.71 -12.74
CA ALA A 7 7.33 18.21 -11.67
C ALA A 7 6.61 17.05 -10.97
N LEU A 8 6.07 16.11 -11.74
CA LEU A 8 5.44 14.90 -11.21
C LEU A 8 6.42 14.11 -10.31
N LEU A 9 7.66 13.91 -10.74
CA LEU A 9 8.68 13.23 -9.93
C LEU A 9 9.01 13.96 -8.62
N ARG A 10 8.91 15.30 -8.57
CA ARG A 10 9.09 16.07 -7.32
C ARG A 10 7.94 15.88 -6.35
N GLU A 11 6.74 15.63 -6.87
CA GLU A 11 5.55 15.32 -6.08
C GLU A 11 5.53 13.88 -5.57
N ARG A 12 6.52 13.04 -5.90
CA ARG A 12 6.62 11.66 -5.39
C ARG A 12 7.52 11.58 -4.16
N ALA A 13 7.23 10.62 -3.29
CA ALA A 13 7.98 10.35 -2.07
C ALA A 13 9.30 9.59 -2.35
N PHE A 14 10.02 9.24 -1.29
CA PHE A 14 11.26 8.44 -1.30
C PHE A 14 12.35 9.01 -2.20
N HIS A 15 12.44 10.33 -2.22
CA HIS A 15 13.38 11.08 -3.07
C HIS A 15 13.33 10.70 -4.56
N HIS A 16 12.17 10.29 -5.08
CA HIS A 16 12.03 9.77 -6.45
C HIS A 16 12.61 10.69 -7.52
N PHE A 17 12.47 12.01 -7.38
CA PHE A 17 13.12 12.98 -8.26
C PHE A 17 14.63 12.81 -8.33
N SER A 18 15.31 12.70 -7.18
CA SER A 18 16.76 12.54 -7.14
C SER A 18 17.21 11.23 -7.81
N ARG A 19 16.39 10.18 -7.69
CA ARG A 19 16.64 8.87 -8.29
C ARG A 19 16.45 8.88 -9.81
N CYS A 20 15.30 9.34 -10.29
CA CYS A 20 14.87 9.10 -11.66
C CYS A 20 15.02 10.31 -12.60
N SER A 21 15.28 11.52 -12.10
CA SER A 21 15.31 12.73 -12.94
C SER A 21 16.37 12.70 -14.04
N MET A 22 17.55 12.14 -13.74
CA MET A 22 18.60 11.95 -14.75
C MET A 22 18.20 10.93 -15.81
N ARG A 23 17.52 9.86 -15.39
CA ARG A 23 17.02 8.81 -16.26
C ARG A 23 15.94 9.32 -17.22
N VAL A 24 14.95 10.03 -16.69
CA VAL A 24 13.90 10.70 -17.49
C VAL A 24 14.52 11.65 -18.51
N ARG A 25 15.48 12.49 -18.10
CA ARG A 25 16.18 13.39 -19.03
C ARG A 25 16.93 12.62 -20.12
N GLY A 26 17.60 11.53 -19.76
CA GLY A 26 18.34 10.68 -20.69
C GLY A 26 17.44 10.07 -21.76
N ILE A 27 16.35 9.42 -21.35
CA ILE A 27 15.40 8.78 -22.26
C ILE A 27 14.76 9.81 -23.20
N LEU A 28 14.35 10.98 -22.67
CA LEU A 28 13.74 12.02 -23.51
C LEU A 28 14.71 12.63 -24.54
N LYS A 29 16.02 12.61 -24.30
CA LYS A 29 17.01 12.98 -25.33
C LYS A 29 17.05 11.97 -26.48
N LEU A 30 16.79 10.69 -26.19
CA LEU A 30 16.74 9.62 -27.19
C LEU A 30 15.41 9.53 -27.93
N ARG A 31 14.43 10.40 -27.63
CA ARG A 31 13.07 10.37 -28.19
C ARG A 31 13.02 10.09 -29.70
N ARG A 32 13.80 10.81 -30.51
CA ARG A 32 13.82 10.60 -31.97
C ARG A 32 14.33 9.21 -32.36
N LYS A 33 15.35 8.69 -31.65
CA LYS A 33 15.84 7.33 -31.85
C LYS A 33 14.78 6.31 -31.45
N ILE A 34 14.04 6.57 -30.37
CA ILE A 34 12.98 5.69 -29.86
C ILE A 34 11.80 5.63 -30.84
N ASP A 35 11.29 6.79 -31.26
CA ASP A 35 10.10 6.90 -32.11
C ASP A 35 10.31 6.23 -33.49
N GLY A 36 11.56 6.13 -33.97
CA GLY A 36 11.91 5.46 -35.23
C GLY A 36 12.04 3.93 -35.14
N ARG A 37 11.85 3.32 -33.96
CA ARG A 37 12.02 1.88 -33.75
C ARG A 37 10.70 1.14 -33.79
N SER A 38 10.77 -0.14 -34.17
CA SER A 38 9.61 -1.06 -34.13
C SER A 38 9.15 -1.40 -32.71
N ASP A 39 10.05 -1.32 -31.72
CA ASP A 39 9.78 -1.60 -30.30
C ASP A 39 9.52 -0.35 -29.45
N SER A 40 9.24 0.79 -30.10
CA SER A 40 9.02 2.11 -29.45
C SER A 40 7.95 2.06 -28.35
N ASN A 41 6.85 1.35 -28.56
CA ASN A 41 5.77 1.22 -27.56
C ASN A 41 6.25 0.56 -26.26
N LEU A 42 7.12 -0.45 -26.34
CA LEU A 42 7.68 -1.12 -25.16
C LEU A 42 8.61 -0.16 -24.40
N ILE A 43 9.42 0.61 -25.12
CA ILE A 43 10.33 1.59 -24.52
C ILE A 43 9.54 2.70 -23.80
N TRP A 44 8.50 3.23 -24.44
CA TRP A 44 7.64 4.26 -23.83
C TRP A 44 6.87 3.72 -22.62
N ARG A 45 6.49 2.45 -22.61
CA ARG A 45 5.92 1.79 -21.42
C ARG A 45 6.89 1.77 -20.24
N VAL A 46 8.17 1.45 -20.46
CA VAL A 46 9.20 1.52 -19.41
C VAL A 46 9.33 2.94 -18.88
N TYR A 47 9.31 3.92 -19.78
CA TYR A 47 9.33 5.34 -19.41
C TYR A 47 8.13 5.74 -18.56
N ASP A 48 6.91 5.31 -18.91
CA ASP A 48 5.71 5.63 -18.14
C ASP A 48 5.75 5.01 -16.74
N TRP A 49 6.23 3.74 -16.64
CA TRP A 49 6.45 3.08 -15.35
C TRP A 49 7.45 3.84 -14.46
N LEU A 50 8.44 4.50 -15.04
CA LEU A 50 9.42 5.31 -14.29
C LEU A 50 8.78 6.50 -13.56
N LEU A 51 7.58 6.93 -13.95
CA LEU A 51 6.84 8.05 -13.35
C LEU A 51 5.84 7.62 -12.25
N VAL A 52 5.64 6.32 -12.11
CA VAL A 52 4.72 5.68 -11.15
C VAL A 52 5.31 5.73 -9.73
N PRO A 53 4.49 5.81 -8.65
CA PRO A 53 4.96 5.64 -7.27
C PRO A 53 5.80 4.37 -7.06
N LEU A 54 6.82 4.46 -6.21
CA LEU A 54 7.85 3.43 -6.06
C LEU A 54 7.30 2.09 -5.54
N SER A 55 6.35 2.13 -4.60
CA SER A 55 5.68 0.97 -4.01
C SER A 55 4.79 0.21 -4.99
N MET A 56 4.49 0.79 -6.16
CA MET A 56 3.77 0.12 -7.23
C MET A 56 4.71 -0.57 -8.22
N TRP A 57 6.02 -0.35 -8.15
CA TRP A 57 6.98 -0.96 -9.07
C TRP A 57 7.12 -2.46 -8.80
N PRO A 58 6.87 -3.33 -9.80
CA PRO A 58 6.99 -4.78 -9.64
C PRO A 58 8.46 -5.25 -9.55
N ILE A 59 9.37 -4.49 -10.17
CA ILE A 59 10.81 -4.76 -10.23
C ILE A 59 11.58 -3.42 -10.16
N ASP A 60 12.91 -3.44 -10.23
CA ASP A 60 13.72 -2.22 -10.31
C ASP A 60 13.57 -1.52 -11.67
N ILE A 61 12.51 -0.72 -11.82
CA ILE A 61 12.19 0.00 -13.06
C ILE A 61 13.27 1.02 -13.41
N ASP A 62 13.92 1.65 -12.43
CA ASP A 62 15.01 2.61 -12.66
C ASP A 62 16.25 1.94 -13.28
N GLY A 63 16.59 0.75 -12.79
CA GLY A 63 17.63 -0.11 -13.36
C GLY A 63 17.28 -0.56 -14.78
N LEU A 64 16.06 -1.07 -14.98
CA LEU A 64 15.56 -1.48 -16.29
C LEU A 64 15.57 -0.33 -17.31
N ALA A 65 15.04 0.84 -16.93
CA ALA A 65 15.02 2.03 -17.76
C ALA A 65 16.43 2.50 -18.14
N GLY A 66 17.40 2.29 -17.25
CA GLY A 66 18.81 2.60 -17.49
C GLY A 66 19.39 1.71 -18.56
N HIS A 67 19.22 0.40 -18.38
CA HIS A 67 19.69 -0.60 -19.33
C HIS A 67 19.07 -0.39 -20.72
N VAL A 68 17.76 -0.17 -20.80
CA VAL A 68 17.05 0.13 -22.06
C VAL A 68 17.61 1.39 -22.74
N ALA A 69 17.86 2.46 -21.96
CA ALA A 69 18.45 3.69 -22.52
C ALA A 69 19.86 3.46 -23.08
N ASP A 70 20.69 2.66 -22.40
CA ASP A 70 22.06 2.35 -22.84
C ASP A 70 22.07 1.49 -24.13
N GLU A 71 21.11 0.58 -24.28
CA GLU A 71 20.90 -0.19 -25.52
C GLU A 71 20.52 0.73 -26.70
N ILE A 72 19.56 1.62 -26.48
CA ILE A 72 19.08 2.55 -27.51
C ILE A 72 20.19 3.54 -27.91
N ASP A 73 20.92 4.08 -26.95
CA ASP A 73 21.96 5.05 -27.26
C ASP A 73 23.10 4.43 -28.05
N GLY A 74 23.47 3.19 -27.71
CA GLY A 74 24.42 2.35 -28.43
C GLY A 74 23.92 1.80 -29.78
N GLY A 75 22.69 2.12 -30.19
CA GLY A 75 22.11 1.68 -31.47
C GLY A 75 21.75 0.19 -31.50
N ARG A 76 21.70 -0.48 -30.35
CA ARG A 76 21.37 -1.91 -30.23
C ARG A 76 19.87 -2.14 -30.19
N VAL A 77 19.47 -3.33 -30.59
CA VAL A 77 18.07 -3.78 -30.53
C VAL A 77 17.83 -4.43 -29.17
N LEU A 78 16.64 -4.24 -28.58
CA LEU A 78 16.29 -4.95 -27.36
C LEU A 78 16.20 -6.45 -27.69
N ASP A 79 16.91 -7.28 -26.93
CA ASP A 79 16.81 -8.74 -27.10
C ASP A 79 15.42 -9.25 -26.69
N GLU A 80 15.14 -10.51 -27.05
CA GLU A 80 13.83 -11.12 -26.83
C GLU A 80 13.48 -11.29 -25.34
N ASP A 81 14.46 -11.55 -24.48
CA ASP A 81 14.24 -11.69 -23.04
C ASP A 81 13.88 -10.34 -22.39
N LEU A 82 14.55 -9.26 -22.82
CA LEU A 82 14.26 -7.90 -22.39
C LEU A 82 12.89 -7.44 -22.87
N ARG A 83 12.52 -7.76 -24.13
CA ARG A 83 11.17 -7.50 -24.66
C ARG A 83 10.11 -8.24 -23.87
N LEU A 84 10.35 -9.51 -23.56
CA LEU A 84 9.44 -10.34 -22.77
C LEU A 84 9.31 -9.80 -21.33
N LEU A 85 10.41 -9.36 -20.71
CA LEU A 85 10.40 -8.71 -19.40
C LEU A 85 9.51 -7.46 -19.40
N ILE A 86 9.69 -6.58 -20.39
CA ILE A 86 8.89 -5.35 -20.51
C ILE A 86 7.42 -5.67 -20.82
N TRP A 87 7.17 -6.74 -21.60
CA TRP A 87 5.82 -7.22 -21.86
C TRP A 87 5.10 -7.66 -20.58
N PHE A 88 5.78 -8.39 -19.68
CA PHE A 88 5.20 -8.80 -18.39
C PHE A 88 4.85 -7.64 -17.45
N LEU A 89 5.44 -6.45 -17.63
CA LEU A 89 5.08 -5.27 -16.82
C LEU A 89 3.65 -4.81 -17.08
N GLY A 90 3.12 -5.04 -18.29
CA GLY A 90 1.83 -4.50 -18.70
C GLY A 90 1.78 -2.97 -18.64
N ASP A 91 0.57 -2.42 -18.70
CA ASP A 91 0.38 -0.98 -18.64
C ASP A 91 0.51 -0.46 -17.19
N PRO A 92 1.04 0.77 -17.00
CA PRO A 92 1.16 1.35 -15.67
C PRO A 92 -0.23 1.55 -15.01
N PRO A 93 -0.29 1.61 -13.67
CA PRO A 93 -1.54 1.85 -12.95
C PRO A 93 -2.20 3.17 -13.35
N THR A 94 -3.52 3.27 -13.19
CA THR A 94 -4.28 4.48 -13.55
C THR A 94 -3.81 5.72 -12.79
N ALA A 95 -4.03 6.91 -13.35
CA ALA A 95 -3.62 8.16 -12.69
C ALA A 95 -4.26 8.34 -11.29
N GLU A 96 -5.50 7.87 -11.11
CA GLU A 96 -6.16 7.86 -9.80
C GLU A 96 -5.44 6.97 -8.80
N ALA A 97 -5.09 5.74 -9.22
CA ALA A 97 -4.32 4.80 -8.42
C ALA A 97 -2.99 5.40 -7.98
N GLN A 98 -2.26 5.97 -8.93
CA GLN A 98 -0.97 6.61 -8.69
C GLN A 98 -1.06 7.80 -7.72
N ARG A 99 -2.16 8.56 -7.74
CA ARG A 99 -2.39 9.66 -6.77
C ARG A 99 -2.65 9.11 -5.37
N ALA A 100 -3.53 8.11 -5.25
CA ALA A 100 -3.88 7.52 -3.96
C ALA A 100 -2.66 6.88 -3.28
N VAL A 101 -1.87 6.10 -4.03
CA VAL A 101 -0.65 5.48 -3.49
C VAL A 101 0.45 6.50 -3.27
N GLY A 102 0.66 7.45 -4.19
CA GLY A 102 1.65 8.51 -3.99
C GLY A 102 1.42 9.35 -2.73
N ALA A 103 0.16 9.67 -2.42
CA ALA A 103 -0.19 10.35 -1.17
C ALA A 103 0.17 9.50 0.07
N PHE A 104 -0.11 8.20 0.01
CA PHE A 104 0.25 7.26 1.07
C PHE A 104 1.77 7.11 1.23
N GLU A 105 2.55 7.10 0.15
CA GLU A 105 4.01 7.01 0.23
C GLU A 105 4.64 8.19 0.98
N HIS A 106 4.12 9.41 0.80
CA HIS A 106 4.59 10.58 1.56
C HIS A 106 4.35 10.43 3.07
N GLU A 107 3.20 9.88 3.44
CA GLU A 107 2.89 9.57 4.84
C GLU A 107 3.91 8.57 5.40
N VAL A 108 4.20 7.51 4.65
CA VAL A 108 5.21 6.51 5.02
C VAL A 108 6.62 7.11 5.10
N GLU A 109 7.04 7.93 4.13
CA GLU A 109 8.35 8.59 4.13
C GLU A 109 8.54 9.50 5.36
N SER A 110 7.48 10.23 5.73
CA SER A 110 7.46 11.05 6.94
C SER A 110 7.40 10.25 8.25
N GLY A 111 7.27 8.92 8.18
CA GLY A 111 7.17 8.02 9.33
C GLY A 111 5.77 7.92 9.95
N GLN A 112 4.75 8.51 9.30
CA GLN A 112 3.37 8.52 9.76
C GLN A 112 2.60 7.28 9.26
N TYR A 113 2.95 6.09 9.75
CA TYR A 113 2.21 4.85 9.46
C TYR A 113 0.80 4.82 10.11
N GLU A 114 0.50 5.80 10.95
CA GLU A 114 -0.60 5.80 11.91
C GLU A 114 -1.93 6.31 11.34
N LYS A 115 -1.98 6.89 10.14
CA LYS A 115 -3.26 7.37 9.56
C LYS A 115 -4.26 6.24 9.27
N LEU A 116 -3.75 5.03 9.06
CA LEU A 116 -4.57 3.83 8.92
C LEU A 116 -4.99 3.24 10.28
N LEU A 117 -4.51 3.83 11.37
CA LEU A 117 -4.78 3.46 12.75
C LEU A 117 -5.74 4.48 13.35
N ARG A 118 -6.77 3.98 14.03
CA ARG A 118 -7.76 4.84 14.69
C ARG A 118 -7.38 5.19 16.12
N GLN A 119 -6.41 4.48 16.69
CA GLN A 119 -5.99 4.59 18.09
C GLN A 119 -4.48 4.82 18.21
N PRO A 120 -3.96 6.00 17.84
CA PRO A 120 -2.55 6.34 17.99
C PRO A 120 -2.07 6.29 19.46
N GLU A 121 -2.97 6.49 20.42
CA GLU A 121 -2.69 6.45 21.87
C GLU A 121 -2.10 5.11 22.34
N LYS A 122 -2.56 3.98 21.79
CA LYS A 122 -2.01 2.65 22.09
C LYS A 122 -0.52 2.55 21.73
N PHE A 123 -0.08 3.27 20.70
CA PHE A 123 1.32 3.30 20.30
C PHE A 123 2.15 4.18 21.23
N ARG A 124 1.64 5.36 21.59
CA ARG A 124 2.34 6.27 22.50
C ARG A 124 2.55 5.66 23.88
N GLU A 125 1.53 4.99 24.42
CA GLU A 125 1.65 4.27 25.69
C GLU A 125 2.75 3.20 25.62
N ARG A 126 2.77 2.42 24.53
CA ARG A 126 3.79 1.40 24.31
C ARG A 126 5.19 1.99 24.17
N GLU A 127 5.34 3.09 23.44
CA GLU A 127 6.61 3.82 23.30
C GLU A 127 7.10 4.30 24.67
N ALA A 128 6.22 4.90 25.49
CA ALA A 128 6.56 5.33 26.85
C ALA A 128 7.00 4.16 27.75
N VAL A 129 6.33 3.01 27.66
CA VAL A 129 6.72 1.79 28.39
C VAL A 129 8.11 1.30 27.97
N LEU A 130 8.43 1.35 26.67
CA LEU A 130 9.75 0.94 26.16
C LEU A 130 10.85 1.93 26.56
N GLU A 131 10.56 3.24 26.50
CA GLU A 131 11.50 4.29 26.93
C GLU A 131 11.81 4.20 28.43
N GLY A 132 10.83 3.80 29.26
CA GLY A 132 10.99 3.59 30.70
C GLY A 132 11.56 2.22 31.12
N ASP A 133 11.81 1.29 30.18
CA ASP A 133 12.24 -0.06 30.50
C ASP A 133 13.75 -0.12 30.86
N SER A 134 14.04 -0.26 32.16
CA SER A 134 15.41 -0.32 32.66
C SER A 134 16.20 -1.55 32.22
N ASP A 135 15.54 -2.67 31.94
CA ASP A 135 16.20 -3.89 31.46
C ASP A 135 16.59 -3.75 29.99
N LEU A 136 15.73 -3.10 29.18
CA LEU A 136 16.05 -2.74 27.80
C LEU A 136 17.26 -1.79 27.76
N ALA A 137 17.23 -0.73 28.56
CA ALA A 137 18.33 0.23 28.64
C ALA A 137 19.65 -0.44 29.06
N ARG A 138 19.59 -1.38 30.01
CA ARG A 138 20.75 -2.16 30.46
C ARG A 138 21.27 -3.11 29.38
N ALA A 139 20.37 -3.81 28.69
CA ALA A 139 20.73 -4.70 27.58
C ALA A 139 21.41 -3.92 26.46
N TRP A 140 20.84 -2.76 26.10
CA TRP A 140 21.42 -1.89 25.07
C TRP A 140 22.80 -1.36 25.48
N THR A 141 22.95 -0.88 26.71
CA THR A 141 24.24 -0.43 27.25
C THR A 141 25.30 -1.52 27.17
N ARG A 142 24.95 -2.76 27.50
CA ARG A 142 25.86 -3.92 27.43
C ARG A 142 26.31 -4.22 26.00
N ILE A 143 25.42 -4.06 25.02
CA ILE A 143 25.78 -4.17 23.59
C ILE A 143 26.74 -3.04 23.21
N LYS A 144 26.45 -1.78 23.58
CA LYS A 144 27.30 -0.62 23.27
C LYS A 144 28.71 -0.72 23.87
N GLN A 145 28.87 -1.38 25.02
CA GLN A 145 30.19 -1.62 25.62
C GLN A 145 31.08 -2.55 24.78
N SER A 146 30.49 -3.47 24.02
CA SER A 146 31.22 -4.48 23.24
C SER A 146 31.35 -4.15 21.76
N TYR A 147 30.48 -3.28 21.25
CA TYR A 147 30.33 -2.97 19.84
C TYR A 147 30.17 -1.47 19.61
N GLU A 148 30.69 -0.97 18.50
CA GLU A 148 30.53 0.43 18.08
C GLU A 148 29.24 0.56 17.23
N PRO A 149 28.13 1.08 17.79
CA PRO A 149 26.82 0.99 17.12
C PRO A 149 26.72 1.83 15.84
N THR A 150 27.49 2.92 15.78
CA THR A 150 27.57 3.85 14.63
C THR A 150 27.90 3.13 13.32
N ARG A 151 28.68 2.05 13.37
CA ARG A 151 29.02 1.21 12.20
C ARG A 151 27.82 0.50 11.57
N TYR A 152 26.72 0.38 12.31
CA TYR A 152 25.52 -0.35 11.91
C TYR A 152 24.32 0.57 11.68
N GLN A 153 24.51 1.88 11.84
CA GLN A 153 23.47 2.88 11.61
C GLN A 153 23.30 3.17 10.12
N ASN A 154 22.07 3.48 9.72
CA ASN A 154 21.80 4.10 8.41
C ASN A 154 22.10 5.61 8.46
N LYS A 155 21.91 6.32 7.34
CA LYS A 155 22.09 7.78 7.25
C LYS A 155 21.25 8.60 8.24
N ARG A 156 20.19 8.02 8.81
CA ARG A 156 19.32 8.64 9.81
C ARG A 156 19.75 8.31 11.25
N GLY A 157 20.84 7.57 11.46
CA GLY A 157 21.27 7.15 12.80
C GLY A 157 20.51 5.94 13.36
N VAL A 158 19.68 5.27 12.55
CA VAL A 158 18.85 4.14 12.99
C VAL A 158 19.53 2.81 12.68
N ILE A 159 19.59 1.93 13.67
CA ILE A 159 19.96 0.53 13.53
C ILE A 159 18.66 -0.28 13.46
N ARG A 160 18.41 -0.93 12.32
CA ARG A 160 17.20 -1.72 12.09
C ARG A 160 17.48 -3.21 12.32
N ARG A 161 16.52 -3.91 12.92
CA ARG A 161 16.59 -5.38 12.99
C ARG A 161 16.54 -6.00 11.60
N ARG A 162 17.07 -7.21 11.45
CA ARG A 162 16.95 -7.96 10.19
C ARG A 162 15.53 -8.52 10.04
N MET A 163 14.80 -8.07 9.02
CA MET A 163 13.44 -8.52 8.71
C MET A 163 13.39 -9.88 7.99
N SER A 164 14.54 -10.37 7.52
CA SER A 164 14.63 -11.61 6.71
C SER A 164 14.28 -12.89 7.46
N GLU A 165 14.10 -12.82 8.78
CA GLU A 165 13.70 -13.96 9.61
C GLU A 165 12.18 -14.26 9.54
N GLU A 166 11.36 -13.35 9.00
CA GLU A 166 9.90 -13.47 9.14
C GLU A 166 9.16 -14.13 7.98
N ARG A 167 9.65 -14.07 6.71
CA ARG A 167 8.87 -14.55 5.55
C ARG A 167 9.61 -15.04 4.30
N ASN A 168 10.94 -15.20 4.28
CA ASN A 168 11.64 -15.77 3.12
C ASN A 168 12.97 -16.39 3.53
N PHE A 169 12.99 -17.70 3.76
CA PHE A 169 14.20 -18.48 4.04
C PHE A 169 15.13 -18.47 2.82
N ARG A 170 15.97 -17.43 2.70
CA ARG A 170 16.95 -17.31 1.62
C ARG A 170 17.98 -18.45 1.70
N ARG A 171 18.51 -18.90 0.56
CA ARG A 171 19.72 -19.74 0.52
C ARG A 171 20.85 -19.06 1.32
N GLY A 172 21.48 -19.80 2.24
CA GLY A 172 22.55 -19.29 3.10
C GLY A 172 22.09 -18.79 4.48
N TRP A 173 20.88 -19.13 4.91
CA TRP A 173 20.38 -18.86 6.27
C TRP A 173 21.00 -19.82 7.29
N THR A 174 22.25 -19.51 7.68
CA THR A 174 22.99 -20.24 8.72
C THR A 174 23.36 -19.31 9.85
N PHE A 175 23.38 -19.85 11.08
CA PHE A 175 23.87 -19.12 12.23
C PHE A 175 25.36 -18.83 12.06
N LYS A 176 25.74 -17.54 12.10
CA LYS A 176 27.11 -17.07 11.99
C LYS A 176 27.54 -16.43 13.29
N TRP A 177 28.64 -16.94 13.86
CA TRP A 177 29.19 -16.45 15.13
C TRP A 177 30.68 -16.13 15.07
N LYS A 178 31.31 -16.22 13.89
CA LYS A 178 32.76 -15.98 13.77
C LYS A 178 33.07 -14.48 13.72
N ALA A 179 32.43 -13.73 12.82
CA ALA A 179 32.74 -12.31 12.65
C ALA A 179 32.07 -11.44 13.72
N LYS A 180 32.75 -10.35 14.13
CA LYS A 180 32.21 -9.37 15.10
C LYS A 180 30.87 -8.78 14.65
N LYS A 181 30.71 -8.52 13.34
CA LYS A 181 29.44 -8.07 12.74
C LYS A 181 28.32 -9.08 12.90
N ASP A 182 28.58 -10.37 12.68
CA ASP A 182 27.54 -11.40 12.79
C ASP A 182 27.05 -11.55 14.23
N ARG A 183 27.97 -11.52 15.20
CA ARG A 183 27.64 -11.54 16.64
C ARG A 183 26.80 -10.33 17.05
N PHE A 184 27.19 -9.13 16.62
CA PHE A 184 26.42 -7.91 16.88
C PHE A 184 24.99 -8.05 16.36
N LEU A 185 24.83 -8.43 15.10
CA LEU A 185 23.50 -8.55 14.47
C LEU A 185 22.64 -9.60 15.19
N ALA A 186 23.21 -10.75 15.54
CA ALA A 186 22.48 -11.78 16.29
C ALA A 186 22.03 -11.30 17.68
N LEU A 187 22.91 -10.63 18.44
CA LEU A 187 22.58 -10.06 19.75
C LEU A 187 21.53 -8.94 19.64
N PHE A 188 21.69 -8.07 18.65
CA PHE A 188 20.79 -6.95 18.40
C PHE A 188 19.40 -7.42 17.99
N ASP A 189 19.31 -8.40 17.10
CA ASP A 189 18.02 -8.99 16.69
C ASP A 189 17.35 -9.72 17.85
N ALA A 190 18.10 -10.46 18.68
CA ALA A 190 17.57 -11.11 19.88
C ALA A 190 17.02 -10.10 20.90
N MET A 191 17.72 -8.97 21.09
CA MET A 191 17.22 -7.83 21.88
C MET A 191 15.94 -7.28 21.25
N CYS A 192 15.93 -6.98 19.95
CA CYS A 192 14.75 -6.46 19.28
C CYS A 192 13.55 -7.41 19.37
N TYR A 193 13.77 -8.73 19.25
CA TYR A 193 12.75 -9.75 19.45
C TYR A 193 12.19 -9.71 20.89
N ARG A 194 13.06 -9.70 21.90
CA ARG A 194 12.67 -9.69 23.32
C ARG A 194 11.83 -8.47 23.70
N TRP A 195 11.99 -7.32 23.05
CA TRP A 195 11.21 -6.11 23.34
C TRP A 195 10.20 -5.74 22.25
N CYS A 196 10.07 -6.55 21.18
CA CYS A 196 9.24 -6.26 20.01
C CYS A 196 9.59 -4.88 19.40
N LEU A 197 10.86 -4.67 19.10
CA LEU A 197 11.40 -3.45 18.52
C LEU A 197 11.51 -3.56 17.00
N TYR A 198 11.35 -2.43 16.33
CA TYR A 198 11.81 -2.20 14.96
C TYR A 198 13.32 -1.95 14.90
N GLY A 199 13.88 -1.30 15.92
CA GLY A 199 15.29 -0.95 15.96
C GLY A 199 15.63 0.03 17.10
N MET A 200 16.78 0.69 16.98
CA MET A 200 17.26 1.72 17.92
C MET A 200 17.69 2.97 17.14
N GLU A 201 17.34 4.15 17.65
CA GLU A 201 17.84 5.46 17.19
C GLU A 201 18.64 6.10 18.33
N GLY A 202 19.97 5.95 18.29
CA GLY A 202 20.80 6.27 19.46
C GLY A 202 20.40 5.42 20.67
N ASP A 203 19.91 6.08 21.72
CA ASP A 203 19.38 5.44 22.94
C ASP A 203 17.85 5.34 22.98
N LYS A 204 17.17 5.81 21.93
CA LYS A 204 15.73 5.70 21.80
C LYS A 204 15.32 4.35 21.21
N PRO A 205 14.56 3.51 21.94
CA PRO A 205 14.01 2.29 21.38
C PRO A 205 12.88 2.60 20.40
N LEU A 206 12.92 1.99 19.22
CA LEU A 206 11.87 2.12 18.23
C LEU A 206 10.97 0.90 18.32
N GLY A 207 9.79 1.06 18.92
CA GLY A 207 8.79 -0.01 19.01
C GLY A 207 8.31 -0.45 17.63
N MET A 208 8.02 -1.75 17.47
CA MET A 208 7.40 -2.25 16.26
C MET A 208 5.93 -1.74 16.23
N LYS A 209 5.51 -1.12 15.11
CA LYS A 209 4.15 -0.57 14.92
C LYS A 209 3.33 -1.40 13.93
N LEU A 210 2.00 -1.41 14.08
CA LEU A 210 1.16 -1.93 13.00
C LEU A 210 1.46 -1.14 11.73
N SER A 211 1.68 -1.85 10.63
CA SER A 211 1.95 -1.24 9.34
C SER A 211 1.09 -1.88 8.26
N VAL A 212 0.69 -1.07 7.29
CA VAL A 212 -0.01 -1.52 6.09
C VAL A 212 0.87 -1.12 4.91
N ASN A 213 1.36 -2.10 4.17
CA ASN A 213 2.25 -1.88 3.04
C ASN A 213 1.56 -2.35 1.76
N PRO A 214 1.11 -1.43 0.89
CA PRO A 214 0.75 -1.79 -0.46
C PRO A 214 1.98 -2.29 -1.21
N THR A 215 1.81 -3.36 -1.97
CA THR A 215 2.83 -3.92 -2.86
C THR A 215 2.19 -4.18 -4.22
N PRO A 216 2.99 -4.41 -5.28
CA PRO A 216 2.46 -4.77 -6.59
C PRO A 216 1.59 -6.05 -6.57
N TYR A 217 1.80 -6.93 -5.58
CA TYR A 217 1.12 -8.20 -5.45
C TYR A 217 -0.07 -8.17 -4.47
N GLY A 218 -0.25 -7.10 -3.68
CA GLY A 218 -1.34 -7.01 -2.73
C GLY A 218 -1.10 -6.01 -1.60
N THR A 219 -1.72 -6.23 -0.45
CA THR A 219 -1.56 -5.36 0.72
C THR A 219 -1.14 -6.19 1.92
N LEU A 220 0.05 -5.92 2.44
CA LEU A 220 0.60 -6.61 3.60
C LEU A 220 0.29 -5.82 4.86
N ILE A 221 -0.44 -6.44 5.79
CA ILE A 221 -0.68 -5.88 7.11
C ILE A 221 0.22 -6.62 8.10
N MET A 222 1.12 -5.88 8.75
CA MET A 222 1.99 -6.40 9.79
C MET A 222 1.43 -6.01 11.14
N ILE A 223 1.15 -7.00 11.98
CA ILE A 223 0.61 -6.83 13.33
C ILE A 223 1.70 -7.24 14.33
N PRO A 224 2.17 -6.34 15.22
CA PRO A 224 3.15 -6.70 16.24
C PRO A 224 2.65 -7.81 17.16
N GLY A 225 3.47 -8.81 17.46
CA GLY A 225 3.08 -9.97 18.28
C GLY A 225 2.68 -9.62 19.73
N ARG A 226 3.11 -8.46 20.24
CA ARG A 226 2.75 -7.96 21.59
C ARG A 226 1.61 -6.95 21.58
N TRP A 227 0.88 -6.85 20.47
CA TRP A 227 -0.19 -5.88 20.31
C TRP A 227 -1.54 -6.59 20.30
N SER A 228 -2.43 -6.16 21.18
CA SER A 228 -3.81 -6.61 21.18
C SER A 228 -4.57 -5.88 20.08
N LEU A 229 -4.78 -6.56 18.95
CA LEU A 229 -5.52 -6.01 17.81
C LEU A 229 -7.01 -6.23 18.01
N ASP A 230 -7.77 -5.14 18.09
CA ASP A 230 -9.18 -5.12 17.76
C ASP A 230 -9.34 -4.67 16.30
N CYS A 231 -9.65 -5.61 15.42
CA CYS A 231 -9.76 -5.32 13.99
C CYS A 231 -10.79 -4.21 13.70
N ARG A 232 -11.90 -4.11 14.44
CA ARG A 232 -12.94 -3.12 14.14
C ARG A 232 -12.59 -1.73 14.64
N ARG A 233 -11.94 -1.65 15.79
CA ARG A 233 -11.64 -0.38 16.47
C ARG A 233 -10.30 0.21 16.09
N ASP A 234 -9.28 -0.61 15.88
CA ASP A 234 -7.90 -0.11 15.80
C ASP A 234 -7.48 0.28 14.38
N VAL A 235 -8.15 -0.27 13.36
CA VAL A 235 -7.75 -0.14 11.96
C VAL A 235 -8.85 0.48 11.11
N ASP A 236 -8.49 1.44 10.25
CA ASP A 236 -9.42 1.96 9.25
C ASP A 236 -9.47 1.10 7.98
N TRP A 237 -10.25 0.01 8.04
CA TRP A 237 -10.47 -0.88 6.91
C TRP A 237 -11.04 -0.20 5.67
N LYS A 238 -11.73 0.94 5.81
CA LYS A 238 -12.22 1.69 4.65
C LYS A 238 -11.07 2.30 3.88
N MET A 239 -10.09 2.89 4.57
CA MET A 239 -8.91 3.47 3.95
C MET A 239 -8.00 2.38 3.39
N ILE A 240 -7.77 1.29 4.13
CA ILE A 240 -7.04 0.11 3.60
C ILE A 240 -7.72 -0.44 2.34
N GLY A 241 -9.04 -0.59 2.36
CA GLY A 241 -9.79 -1.08 1.22
C GLY A 241 -9.71 -0.15 0.00
N ARG A 242 -9.68 1.17 0.21
CA ARG A 242 -9.44 2.15 -0.87
C ARG A 242 -8.04 2.00 -1.45
N LEU A 243 -7.03 1.93 -0.57
CA LEU A 243 -5.63 1.75 -0.99
C LEU A 243 -5.43 0.44 -1.75
N HIS A 244 -6.01 -0.66 -1.26
CA HIS A 244 -5.94 -1.97 -1.92
C HIS A 244 -6.61 -1.94 -3.31
N ARG A 245 -7.80 -1.34 -3.42
CA ARG A 245 -8.49 -1.19 -4.72
C ARG A 245 -7.77 -0.24 -5.67
N ALA A 246 -7.01 0.73 -5.16
CA ALA A 246 -6.17 1.58 -6.00
C ALA A 246 -5.19 0.74 -6.84
N HIS A 247 -4.76 -0.43 -6.39
CA HIS A 247 -3.94 -1.35 -7.20
C HIS A 247 -4.72 -2.10 -8.29
N GLY A 248 -5.95 -1.70 -8.60
CA GLY A 248 -6.76 -2.32 -9.65
C GLY A 248 -7.51 -3.58 -9.19
N ALA A 249 -7.52 -3.88 -7.89
CA ALA A 249 -8.26 -5.01 -7.35
C ALA A 249 -9.78 -4.78 -7.53
N ALA A 250 -10.39 -5.55 -8.42
CA ALA A 250 -11.84 -5.62 -8.54
C ALA A 250 -12.44 -6.39 -7.35
N ARG A 251 -13.70 -6.10 -7.02
CA ARG A 251 -14.44 -6.92 -6.05
C ARG A 251 -14.55 -8.35 -6.59
N GLN A 252 -14.03 -9.30 -5.84
CA GLN A 252 -14.08 -10.72 -6.19
C GLN A 252 -15.43 -11.32 -5.76
N GLY A 253 -15.97 -12.21 -6.60
CA GLY A 253 -17.20 -12.97 -6.32
C GLY A 253 -18.37 -12.59 -7.25
N PRO A 254 -18.68 -13.40 -8.29
CA PRO A 254 -19.81 -13.17 -9.18
C PRO A 254 -21.13 -13.03 -8.42
N LYS A 255 -21.35 -13.85 -7.38
CA LYS A 255 -22.52 -13.77 -6.50
C LYS A 255 -22.64 -12.44 -5.74
N LEU A 256 -21.53 -11.85 -5.29
CA LEU A 256 -21.55 -10.57 -4.58
C LEU A 256 -21.85 -9.41 -5.55
N SER A 257 -21.33 -9.49 -6.77
CA SER A 257 -21.61 -8.53 -7.83
C SER A 257 -23.05 -8.63 -8.34
N MET A 258 -23.56 -9.84 -8.58
CA MET A 258 -24.95 -10.09 -8.97
C MET A 258 -25.93 -9.65 -7.89
N ALA A 259 -25.70 -10.03 -6.63
CA ALA A 259 -26.54 -9.58 -5.52
C ALA A 259 -26.55 -8.05 -5.39
N HIS A 260 -25.46 -7.36 -5.73
CA HIS A 260 -25.45 -5.89 -5.71
C HIS A 260 -26.26 -5.28 -6.86
N VAL A 261 -26.17 -5.84 -8.06
CA VAL A 261 -26.99 -5.43 -9.21
C VAL A 261 -28.47 -5.68 -8.91
N GLU A 262 -28.80 -6.86 -8.40
CA GLU A 262 -30.16 -7.23 -7.97
C GLU A 262 -30.67 -6.28 -6.87
N MET A 263 -29.87 -6.03 -5.83
CA MET A 263 -30.22 -5.08 -4.76
C MET A 263 -30.43 -3.65 -5.27
N HIS A 264 -29.68 -3.23 -6.29
CA HIS A 264 -29.81 -1.91 -6.91
C HIS A 264 -31.10 -1.83 -7.76
N GLN A 265 -31.40 -2.87 -8.54
CA GLN A 265 -32.65 -3.00 -9.30
C GLN A 265 -33.87 -3.07 -8.37
N GLU A 266 -33.79 -3.85 -7.29
CA GLU A 266 -34.80 -3.86 -6.21
C GLU A 266 -35.00 -2.45 -5.63
N GLY A 267 -33.91 -1.70 -5.43
CA GLY A 267 -33.96 -0.32 -4.98
C GLY A 267 -34.70 0.62 -5.94
N ILE A 268 -34.37 0.56 -7.24
CA ILE A 268 -35.04 1.36 -8.28
C ILE A 268 -36.54 1.04 -8.31
N ARG A 269 -36.89 -0.25 -8.32
CA ARG A 269 -38.30 -0.69 -8.33
C ARG A 269 -39.04 -0.22 -7.08
N ALA A 270 -38.44 -0.38 -5.91
CA ALA A 270 -39.01 0.11 -4.65
C ALA A 270 -39.19 1.64 -4.64
N GLU A 271 -38.30 2.41 -5.28
CA GLU A 271 -38.47 3.85 -5.42
C GLU A 271 -39.65 4.21 -6.34
N ALA A 272 -39.81 3.49 -7.46
CA ALA A 272 -40.94 3.68 -8.36
C ALA A 272 -42.28 3.41 -7.64
N LEU A 273 -42.38 2.29 -6.92
CA LEU A 273 -43.56 1.95 -6.11
C LEU A 273 -43.80 2.97 -4.99
N CYS A 274 -42.74 3.50 -4.36
CA CYS A 274 -42.89 4.59 -3.40
C CYS A 274 -43.48 5.86 -4.04
N ARG A 275 -43.19 6.16 -5.31
CA ARG A 275 -43.76 7.31 -6.02
C ARG A 275 -45.22 7.04 -6.35
N GLU A 276 -45.53 5.85 -6.87
CA GLU A 276 -46.88 5.42 -7.21
C GLU A 276 -47.81 5.43 -5.98
N GLY A 277 -47.42 4.79 -4.88
CA GLY A 277 -48.21 4.76 -3.66
C GLY A 277 -48.45 6.16 -3.08
N ARG A 278 -47.49 7.08 -3.20
CA ARG A 278 -47.68 8.49 -2.80
C ARG A 278 -48.67 9.23 -3.69
N LEU A 279 -48.64 8.98 -5.00
CA LEU A 279 -49.64 9.53 -5.94
C LEU A 279 -51.04 9.00 -5.63
N ALA A 280 -51.15 7.75 -5.17
CA ALA A 280 -52.38 7.14 -4.67
C ALA A 280 -52.77 7.59 -3.24
N GLY A 281 -52.04 8.53 -2.63
CA GLY A 281 -52.34 9.08 -1.31
C GLY A 281 -51.86 8.25 -0.11
N LEU A 282 -51.13 7.16 -0.32
CA LEU A 282 -50.57 6.32 0.76
C LEU A 282 -49.42 7.03 1.47
N ARG A 283 -49.37 6.91 2.80
CA ARG A 283 -48.34 7.50 3.67
C ARG A 283 -47.97 6.57 4.83
N GLY A 284 -46.80 6.79 5.41
CA GLY A 284 -46.36 6.11 6.63
C GLY A 284 -46.25 4.59 6.46
N GLU A 285 -46.78 3.84 7.43
CA GLU A 285 -46.80 2.37 7.42
C GLU A 285 -47.57 1.82 6.22
N ARG A 286 -48.72 2.41 5.89
CA ARG A 286 -49.53 1.98 4.73
C ARG A 286 -48.77 2.06 3.39
N LEU A 287 -47.88 3.03 3.23
CA LEU A 287 -47.00 3.11 2.06
C LEU A 287 -45.93 2.02 2.09
N THR A 288 -45.43 1.68 3.28
CA THR A 288 -44.40 0.64 3.45
C THR A 288 -44.99 -0.73 3.16
N ASP A 289 -46.18 -1.02 3.69
CA ASP A 289 -46.90 -2.28 3.49
C ASP A 289 -47.22 -2.48 2.00
N TYR A 290 -47.76 -1.44 1.35
CA TYR A 290 -48.02 -1.46 -0.09
C TYR A 290 -46.76 -1.78 -0.91
N VAL A 291 -45.63 -1.12 -0.60
CA VAL A 291 -44.38 -1.38 -1.34
C VAL A 291 -43.82 -2.78 -1.05
N LEU A 292 -43.97 -3.31 0.17
CA LEU A 292 -43.52 -4.66 0.50
C LEU A 292 -44.37 -5.73 -0.21
N ASP A 293 -45.69 -5.53 -0.25
CA ASP A 293 -46.65 -6.41 -0.92
C ASP A 293 -46.40 -6.47 -2.45
N GLU A 294 -46.30 -5.30 -3.10
CA GLU A 294 -45.99 -5.18 -4.53
C GLU A 294 -44.59 -5.69 -4.92
N MET A 295 -43.68 -5.74 -3.95
CA MET A 295 -42.35 -6.34 -4.12
C MET A 295 -42.35 -7.86 -3.82
N GLY A 296 -43.50 -8.46 -3.54
CA GLY A 296 -43.67 -9.88 -3.23
C GLY A 296 -42.93 -10.31 -1.97
N LYS A 297 -42.83 -9.41 -0.98
CA LYS A 297 -42.17 -9.70 0.30
C LYS A 297 -43.17 -10.27 1.30
N ASP A 298 -42.67 -11.16 2.16
CA ASP A 298 -43.48 -11.76 3.21
C ASP A 298 -44.04 -10.67 4.17
N PRO A 299 -45.27 -10.79 4.66
CA PRO A 299 -45.88 -9.83 5.59
C PRO A 299 -45.07 -9.58 6.89
N GLY A 300 -44.22 -10.51 7.30
CA GLY A 300 -43.30 -10.36 8.43
C GLY A 300 -41.98 -9.64 8.09
N THR A 301 -41.81 -9.16 6.86
CA THR A 301 -40.59 -8.48 6.42
C THR A 301 -40.42 -7.14 7.14
N ASP A 302 -39.30 -7.00 7.87
CA ASP A 302 -38.96 -5.78 8.60
C ASP A 302 -39.01 -4.52 7.71
N PRO A 303 -39.78 -3.47 8.08
CA PRO A 303 -39.82 -2.17 7.42
C PRO A 303 -38.45 -1.53 7.14
N SER A 304 -37.42 -1.89 7.91
CA SER A 304 -36.03 -1.46 7.66
C SER A 304 -35.47 -1.95 6.32
N TRP A 305 -36.04 -3.00 5.73
CA TRP A 305 -35.68 -3.52 4.40
C TRP A 305 -35.84 -2.44 3.34
N LEU A 306 -37.00 -1.78 3.29
CA LEU A 306 -37.29 -0.71 2.32
C LEU A 306 -36.33 0.47 2.49
N LYS A 307 -36.07 0.88 3.75
CA LYS A 307 -35.11 1.95 4.07
C LYS A 307 -33.71 1.62 3.57
N ARG A 308 -33.26 0.36 3.71
CA ARG A 308 -31.94 -0.09 3.23
C ARG A 308 -31.83 -0.03 1.71
N ARG A 309 -32.88 -0.44 0.98
CA ARG A 309 -32.92 -0.41 -0.49
C ARG A 309 -32.94 1.01 -1.05
N LEU A 310 -33.78 1.89 -0.50
CA LEU A 310 -33.80 3.30 -0.91
C LEU A 310 -32.49 4.03 -0.59
N LYS A 311 -31.78 3.63 0.47
CA LYS A 311 -30.47 4.20 0.82
C LYS A 311 -29.36 3.79 -0.16
N LEU A 312 -29.48 2.63 -0.83
CA LEU A 312 -28.50 2.15 -1.79
C LEU A 312 -28.50 3.00 -3.08
N ILE A 313 -29.68 3.34 -3.60
CA ILE A 313 -29.82 4.14 -4.83
C ILE A 313 -29.59 5.64 -4.63
N ARG A 314 -29.75 6.13 -3.39
CA ARG A 314 -29.55 7.56 -3.05
C ARG A 314 -28.09 7.91 -2.79
N LYS A 315 -27.20 6.92 -2.68
CA LYS A 315 -25.76 7.17 -2.62
C LYS A 315 -25.21 7.17 -4.04
N PRO A 316 -24.37 8.14 -4.44
CA PRO A 316 -23.63 8.04 -5.68
C PRO A 316 -22.84 6.73 -5.66
N THR A 317 -23.01 5.90 -6.68
CA THR A 317 -22.14 4.77 -6.95
C THR A 317 -20.72 5.32 -7.11
N ALA A 318 -19.88 5.04 -6.12
CA ALA A 318 -18.47 5.44 -6.08
C ALA A 318 -17.58 4.42 -6.75
#